data_AF-A0A075HXS8-F1
#
_entry.id   AF-A0A075HXS8-F1
#
_cell.length_a   1.000
_cell.length_b   1.000
_cell.length_c   1.000
_cell.angle_alpha   90.00
_cell.angle_beta   90.00
_cell.angle_gamma   90.00
#
_symmetry.space_group_name_H-M   'P 1'
#
loop_
_entity.id
_entity.type
_entity.pdbx_description
1 polymer ?
#
loop_
_entity_poly.entity_id
_entity_poly.type
_entity_poly.pdbx_seq_one_letter_code
_entity_poly.pdbx_strand_id
1 'polypeptide(L)'
;MSAKTNSDKTPDISALLKNLENIKSEFITLREYVGSSTDELEEKISGVVEMLGRSDASSAEFHKKADSIIQELQKIRNATNKATSNTSKEVIGLLKLSEYQSNIRMHAESKYGSLQDIEKMAEQTAEIINDFDKLSIEAENKIPLPHEVRQWAISTIFDCADRWEIRFADVFNRLLESLGKNLLKESIRVQQVRDVFGTRAIDQIKNELDLS
;
A
#
# COMPACT_ATOMS: atom_id res chain seq x y z
N MET A 1 32.28 2.75 26.37
CA MET A 1 30.84 2.99 26.65
C MET A 1 30.10 2.78 25.33
N SER A 2 29.55 1.59 25.09
CA SER A 2 28.80 1.30 23.87
C SER A 2 27.35 1.74 24.04
N ALA A 3 26.92 2.71 23.23
CA ALA A 3 25.52 3.05 23.08
C ALA A 3 24.84 1.91 22.31
N LYS A 4 23.94 1.19 23.00
CA LYS A 4 22.98 0.28 22.37
C LYS A 4 22.03 1.11 21.52
N THR A 5 22.05 0.94 20.21
CA THR A 5 21.03 1.45 19.30
C THR A 5 19.76 0.62 19.49
N ASN A 6 18.68 1.28 19.90
CA ASN A 6 17.36 0.69 20.08
C ASN A 6 16.84 0.09 18.77
N SER A 7 16.91 -1.24 18.67
CA SER A 7 16.15 -2.04 17.71
C SER A 7 14.77 -2.34 18.30
N ASP A 8 13.87 -1.36 18.27
CA ASP A 8 12.44 -1.58 18.48
C ASP A 8 11.68 -0.40 17.86
N LYS A 9 11.53 -0.45 16.53
CA LYS A 9 10.46 0.27 15.86
C LYS A 9 9.53 -0.78 15.28
N THR A 10 8.64 -1.29 16.13
CA THR A 10 7.40 -1.91 15.66
C THR A 10 6.77 -0.95 14.65
N PRO A 11 6.50 -1.36 13.39
CA PRO A 11 5.95 -0.44 12.41
C PRO A 11 4.56 0.00 12.88
N ASP A 12 4.34 1.30 12.94
CA ASP A 12 3.16 1.93 13.51
C ASP A 12 1.87 1.48 12.79
N ILE A 13 1.17 0.50 13.38
CA ILE A 13 -0.12 -0.03 12.89
C ILE A 13 -1.25 0.96 13.19
N SER A 14 -1.01 2.04 13.94
CA SER A 14 -2.03 3.04 14.24
C SER A 14 -2.52 3.73 12.98
N ALA A 15 -1.66 3.91 11.97
CA ALA A 15 -2.06 4.46 10.67
C ALA A 15 -3.02 3.53 9.92
N LEU A 16 -2.78 2.22 9.94
CA LEU A 16 -3.66 1.21 9.37
C LEU A 16 -4.99 1.11 10.12
N LEU A 17 -4.95 1.12 11.45
CA LEU A 17 -6.15 1.11 12.30
C LEU A 17 -6.99 2.38 12.12
N LYS A 18 -6.34 3.54 12.03
CA LYS A 18 -6.99 4.82 11.75
C LYS A 18 -7.58 4.85 10.34
N ASN A 19 -6.91 4.23 9.36
CA ASN A 19 -7.49 4.04 8.02
C ASN A 19 -8.72 3.14 8.08
N LEU A 20 -8.72 2.04 8.86
CA LEU A 20 -9.89 1.19 9.05
C LEU A 20 -11.03 1.91 9.77
N GLU A 21 -10.74 2.77 10.75
CA GLU A 21 -11.74 3.62 11.40
C GLU A 21 -12.33 4.65 10.44
N ASN A 22 -11.52 5.26 9.58
CA ASN A 22 -11.98 6.16 8.51
C ASN A 22 -12.80 5.41 7.44
N ILE A 23 -12.39 4.21 7.05
CA ILE A 23 -13.16 3.33 6.15
C ILE A 23 -14.52 3.04 6.78
N LYS A 24 -14.55 2.72 8.08
CA LYS A 24 -15.80 2.45 8.81
C LYS A 24 -16.72 3.67 8.84
N SER A 25 -16.19 4.87 9.06
CA SER A 25 -17.00 6.09 9.10
C SER A 25 -17.56 6.46 7.72
N GLU A 26 -16.74 6.42 6.66
CA GLU A 26 -17.20 6.67 5.29
C GLU A 26 -18.27 5.66 4.86
N PHE A 27 -18.16 4.43 5.32
CA PHE A 27 -19.12 3.38 5.00
C PHE A 27 -20.46 3.55 5.77
N ILE A 28 -20.42 4.05 7.00
CA ILE A 28 -21.62 4.47 7.74
C ILE A 28 -22.29 5.64 6.99
N THR A 29 -21.52 6.60 6.51
CA THR A 29 -22.05 7.71 5.69
C THR A 29 -22.64 7.22 4.37
N LEU A 30 -21.99 6.26 3.69
CA LEU A 30 -22.52 5.60 2.50
C LEU A 30 -23.86 4.93 2.81
N ARG A 31 -23.96 4.19 3.93
CA ARG A 31 -25.21 3.58 4.39
C ARG A 31 -26.32 4.62 4.56
N GLU A 32 -26.02 5.72 5.24
CA GLU A 32 -27.00 6.80 5.47
C GLU A 32 -27.48 7.44 4.15
N TYR A 33 -26.58 7.60 3.17
CA TYR A 33 -26.93 8.13 1.85
C TYR A 33 -27.76 7.14 1.00
N VAL A 34 -27.57 5.84 1.24
CA VAL A 34 -28.22 4.74 0.53
C VAL A 34 -29.56 4.34 1.16
N GLY A 35 -29.72 4.54 2.47
CA GLY A 35 -30.88 4.10 3.27
C GLY A 35 -32.24 4.64 2.81
N SER A 36 -32.29 5.52 1.81
CA SER A 36 -33.52 5.94 1.13
C SER A 36 -33.84 5.22 -0.18
N SER A 37 -32.99 4.28 -0.64
CA SER A 37 -32.99 3.86 -2.06
C SER A 37 -33.17 2.36 -2.35
N THR A 38 -32.71 1.41 -1.52
CA THR A 38 -32.92 -0.05 -1.74
C THR A 38 -32.45 -0.92 -0.55
N ASP A 39 -33.33 -1.73 0.03
CA ASP A 39 -33.05 -2.62 1.19
C ASP A 39 -31.87 -3.61 0.93
N GLU A 40 -31.72 -4.09 -0.30
CA GLU A 40 -30.65 -5.01 -0.70
C GLU A 40 -29.25 -4.35 -0.67
N LEU A 41 -29.19 -3.03 -0.89
CA LEU A 41 -27.94 -2.27 -0.87
C LEU A 41 -27.49 -2.02 0.58
N GLU A 42 -28.44 -1.75 1.47
CA GLU A 42 -28.20 -1.60 2.91
C GLU A 42 -27.72 -2.91 3.55
N GLU A 43 -28.28 -4.04 3.15
CA GLU A 43 -27.86 -5.37 3.63
C GLU A 43 -26.43 -5.69 3.19
N LYS A 44 -26.09 -5.44 1.91
CA LYS A 44 -24.72 -5.60 1.38
C LYS A 44 -23.73 -4.71 2.12
N ILE A 45 -24.11 -3.46 2.38
CA ILE A 45 -23.34 -2.50 3.17
C ILE A 45 -23.13 -3.04 4.60
N SER A 46 -24.19 -3.46 5.27
CA SER A 46 -24.09 -3.97 6.65
C SER A 46 -23.17 -5.19 6.75
N GLY A 47 -23.19 -6.10 5.75
CA GLY A 47 -22.26 -7.22 5.67
C GLY A 47 -20.78 -6.81 5.57
N VAL A 48 -20.47 -5.76 4.81
CA VAL A 48 -19.10 -5.20 4.72
C VAL A 48 -18.65 -4.62 6.07
N VAL A 49 -19.51 -3.90 6.77
CA VAL A 49 -19.19 -3.30 8.09
C VAL A 49 -18.93 -4.38 9.14
N GLU A 50 -19.72 -5.46 9.14
CA GLU A 50 -19.51 -6.59 10.05
C GLU A 50 -18.20 -7.34 9.76
N MET A 51 -17.81 -7.47 8.48
CA MET A 51 -16.54 -8.08 8.09
C MET A 51 -15.33 -7.25 8.54
N LEU A 52 -15.45 -5.92 8.56
CA LEU A 52 -14.42 -4.98 9.02
C LEU A 52 -14.26 -4.97 10.55
N GLY A 53 -15.34 -5.21 11.30
CA GLY A 53 -15.35 -5.14 12.77
C GLY A 53 -14.74 -6.34 13.51
N ARG A 54 -14.43 -7.44 12.81
CA ARG A 54 -13.81 -8.65 13.40
C ARG A 54 -12.30 -8.64 13.18
N SER A 55 -11.55 -8.20 14.19
CA SER A 55 -10.08 -8.04 14.20
C SER A 55 -9.26 -9.35 14.28
N ASP A 56 -9.87 -10.50 14.00
CA ASP A 56 -9.20 -11.80 14.03
C ASP A 56 -9.25 -12.43 12.64
N ALA A 57 -8.13 -12.41 11.93
CA ALA A 57 -7.95 -13.09 10.65
C ALA A 57 -6.52 -12.88 10.14
N SER A 58 -5.80 -13.97 9.89
CA SER A 58 -4.51 -13.94 9.16
C SER A 58 -4.57 -13.10 7.87
N SER A 59 -3.43 -12.65 7.32
CA SER A 59 -3.38 -11.88 6.05
C SER A 59 -4.26 -12.53 4.97
N ALA A 60 -4.20 -13.85 4.83
CA ALA A 60 -5.00 -14.61 3.86
C ALA A 60 -6.53 -14.47 4.03
N GLU A 61 -7.01 -14.36 5.27
CA GLU A 61 -8.43 -14.10 5.54
C GLU A 61 -8.80 -12.63 5.29
N PHE A 62 -7.89 -11.69 5.55
CA PHE A 62 -8.07 -10.28 5.17
C PHE A 62 -8.20 -10.14 3.63
N HIS A 63 -7.31 -10.75 2.84
CA HIS A 63 -7.37 -10.72 1.36
C HIS A 63 -8.72 -11.20 0.84
N LYS A 64 -9.16 -12.39 1.26
CA LYS A 64 -10.46 -12.95 0.83
C LYS A 64 -11.63 -12.04 1.18
N LYS A 65 -11.59 -11.41 2.35
CA LYS A 65 -12.63 -10.46 2.78
C LYS A 65 -12.57 -9.18 1.96
N ALA A 66 -11.39 -8.59 1.77
CA ALA A 66 -11.20 -7.38 0.97
C ALA A 66 -11.68 -7.58 -0.47
N ASP A 67 -11.32 -8.70 -1.12
CA ASP A 67 -11.79 -9.06 -2.45
C ASP A 67 -13.31 -9.16 -2.53
N SER A 68 -13.92 -9.84 -1.56
CA SER A 68 -15.38 -9.97 -1.48
C SER A 68 -16.05 -8.62 -1.33
N ILE A 69 -15.49 -7.72 -0.52
CA ILE A 69 -16.01 -6.35 -0.32
C ILE A 69 -15.86 -5.53 -1.61
N ILE A 70 -14.70 -5.61 -2.28
CA ILE A 70 -14.45 -4.91 -3.55
C ILE A 70 -15.44 -5.35 -4.62
N GLN A 71 -15.72 -6.66 -4.73
CA GLN A 71 -16.70 -7.18 -5.69
C GLN A 71 -18.12 -6.65 -5.42
N GLU A 72 -18.55 -6.62 -4.16
CA GLU A 72 -19.86 -6.06 -3.81
C GLU A 72 -19.91 -4.54 -4.09
N LEU A 73 -18.84 -3.79 -3.77
CA LEU A 73 -18.75 -2.36 -4.10
C LEU A 73 -18.81 -2.09 -5.61
N GLN A 74 -18.20 -2.94 -6.42
CA GLN A 74 -18.30 -2.85 -7.88
C GLN A 74 -19.73 -3.10 -8.38
N LYS A 75 -20.48 -4.02 -7.76
CA LYS A 75 -21.90 -4.25 -8.08
C LYS A 75 -22.77 -3.05 -7.71
N ILE A 76 -22.53 -2.45 -6.54
CA ILE A 76 -23.20 -1.21 -6.07
C ILE A 76 -22.92 -0.06 -7.05
N ARG A 77 -21.66 0.11 -7.47
CA ARG A 77 -21.23 1.14 -8.43
C ARG A 77 -22.01 1.08 -9.74
N ASN A 78 -22.23 -0.12 -10.28
CA ASN A 78 -22.89 -0.28 -11.58
C ASN A 78 -24.40 0.06 -11.54
N ALA A 79 -24.98 0.27 -10.36
CA ALA A 79 -26.42 0.47 -10.17
C ALA A 79 -26.81 1.86 -9.62
N THR A 80 -25.89 2.82 -9.44
CA THR A 80 -26.18 4.07 -8.68
C THR A 80 -25.56 5.35 -9.30
N ASN A 81 -25.88 6.52 -8.73
CA ASN A 81 -25.47 7.86 -9.17
C ASN A 81 -24.00 8.24 -8.86
N LYS A 82 -23.53 9.37 -9.43
CA LYS A 82 -22.10 9.80 -9.42
C LYS A 82 -21.50 9.97 -8.02
N ALA A 83 -22.28 10.41 -7.03
CA ALA A 83 -21.79 10.61 -5.66
C ALA A 83 -21.46 9.27 -4.97
N THR A 84 -22.38 8.31 -5.00
CA THR A 84 -22.15 6.96 -4.47
C THR A 84 -20.99 6.26 -5.21
N SER A 85 -20.87 6.48 -6.53
CA SER A 85 -19.75 5.96 -7.31
C SER A 85 -18.38 6.50 -6.86
N ASN A 86 -18.29 7.70 -6.31
CA ASN A 86 -17.02 8.28 -5.87
C ASN A 86 -16.62 7.76 -4.49
N THR A 87 -17.55 7.72 -3.54
CA THR A 87 -17.30 7.12 -2.21
C THR A 87 -16.92 5.65 -2.32
N SER A 88 -17.58 4.87 -3.20
CA SER A 88 -17.17 3.48 -3.43
C SER A 88 -15.74 3.35 -3.99
N LYS A 89 -15.26 4.30 -4.81
CA LYS A 89 -13.87 4.29 -5.33
C LYS A 89 -12.85 4.60 -4.25
N GLU A 90 -13.15 5.56 -3.38
CA GLU A 90 -12.31 5.91 -2.22
C GLU A 90 -12.15 4.69 -1.29
N VAL A 91 -13.26 4.02 -0.97
CA VAL A 91 -13.25 2.79 -0.17
C VAL A 91 -12.48 1.66 -0.86
N ILE A 92 -12.66 1.46 -2.17
CA ILE A 92 -11.88 0.45 -2.94
C ILE A 92 -10.38 0.77 -2.88
N GLY A 93 -9.99 2.04 -3.05
CA GLY A 93 -8.60 2.47 -2.94
C GLY A 93 -8.01 2.17 -1.57
N LEU A 94 -8.74 2.48 -0.50
CA LEU A 94 -8.30 2.22 0.87
C LEU A 94 -8.16 0.72 1.17
N LEU A 95 -9.05 -0.12 0.65
CA LEU A 95 -8.96 -1.58 0.78
C LEU A 95 -7.74 -2.14 0.04
N LYS A 96 -7.54 -1.75 -1.22
CA LYS A 96 -6.36 -2.14 -2.01
C LYS A 96 -5.05 -1.68 -1.35
N LEU A 97 -5.03 -0.46 -0.81
CA LEU A 97 -3.88 0.05 -0.07
C LEU A 97 -3.58 -0.80 1.17
N SER A 98 -4.61 -1.13 1.94
CA SER A 98 -4.46 -1.95 3.15
C SER A 98 -3.95 -3.36 2.82
N GLU A 99 -4.46 -3.93 1.73
CA GLU A 99 -4.02 -5.22 1.18
C GLU A 99 -2.54 -5.22 0.82
N TYR A 100 -2.14 -4.22 0.01
CA TYR A 100 -0.77 -4.02 -0.40
C TYR A 100 0.18 -3.85 0.80
N GLN A 101 -0.19 -3.01 1.76
CA GLN A 101 0.62 -2.78 2.96
C GLN A 101 0.79 -4.06 3.79
N SER A 102 -0.25 -4.89 3.87
CA SER A 102 -0.18 -6.21 4.52
C SER A 102 0.79 -7.15 3.81
N ASN A 103 0.73 -7.23 2.48
CA ASN A 103 1.63 -8.07 1.68
C ASN A 103 3.11 -7.69 1.86
N ILE A 104 3.42 -6.40 1.71
CA ILE A 104 4.79 -5.90 1.89
C ILE A 104 5.30 -6.18 3.31
N ARG A 105 4.44 -6.06 4.32
CA ARG A 105 4.78 -6.37 5.71
C ARG A 105 5.07 -7.86 5.91
N MET A 106 4.25 -8.73 5.34
CA MET A 106 4.45 -10.18 5.41
C MET A 106 5.78 -10.60 4.79
N HIS A 107 6.15 -10.02 3.63
CA HIS A 107 7.49 -10.20 3.07
C HIS A 107 8.58 -9.68 4.01
N ALA A 108 8.38 -8.48 4.56
CA ALA A 108 9.36 -7.83 5.43
C ALA A 108 9.53 -8.48 6.81
N GLU A 109 8.59 -9.30 7.26
CA GLU A 109 8.71 -10.06 8.51
C GLU A 109 9.60 -11.30 8.34
N SER A 110 9.90 -11.72 7.11
CA SER A 110 10.78 -12.85 6.88
C SER A 110 12.21 -12.55 7.34
N LYS A 111 12.81 -13.54 8.01
CA LYS A 111 14.21 -13.49 8.44
C LYS A 111 15.18 -13.65 7.28
N TYR A 112 14.77 -14.38 6.25
CA TYR A 112 15.56 -14.68 5.06
C TYR A 112 14.75 -14.38 3.82
N GLY A 113 15.42 -13.96 2.76
CA GLY A 113 14.80 -13.70 1.48
C GLY A 113 15.85 -13.66 0.38
N SER A 114 15.36 -13.54 -0.84
CA SER A 114 16.16 -13.57 -2.05
C SER A 114 15.87 -12.36 -2.92
N LEU A 115 16.67 -12.18 -3.97
CA LEU A 115 16.41 -11.15 -4.98
C LEU A 115 15.02 -11.32 -5.63
N GLN A 116 14.51 -12.55 -5.72
CA GLN A 116 13.16 -12.81 -6.24
C GLN A 116 12.06 -12.28 -5.32
N ASP A 117 12.30 -12.26 -3.99
CA ASP A 117 11.34 -11.68 -3.05
C ASP A 117 11.34 -10.15 -3.14
N ILE A 118 12.50 -9.54 -3.37
CA ILE A 118 12.63 -8.10 -3.69
C ILE A 118 11.88 -7.76 -4.98
N GLU A 119 12.03 -8.58 -6.02
CA GLU A 119 11.34 -8.41 -7.31
C GLU A 119 9.82 -8.45 -7.12
N LYS A 120 9.29 -9.42 -6.37
CA LYS A 120 7.86 -9.47 -6.03
C LYS A 120 7.37 -8.24 -5.27
N MET A 121 8.14 -7.76 -4.29
CA MET A 121 7.77 -6.54 -3.55
C MET A 121 7.77 -5.31 -4.48
N ALA A 122 8.69 -5.24 -5.43
CA ALA A 122 8.74 -4.18 -6.44
C ALA A 122 7.55 -4.25 -7.41
N GLU A 123 7.21 -5.45 -7.89
CA GLU A 123 6.04 -5.71 -8.74
C GLU A 123 4.74 -5.31 -8.05
N GLN A 124 4.52 -5.76 -6.81
CA GLN A 124 3.36 -5.37 -6.01
C GLN A 124 3.27 -3.85 -5.80
N THR A 125 4.43 -3.18 -5.66
CA THR A 125 4.50 -1.72 -5.55
C THR A 125 4.11 -1.03 -6.87
N ALA A 126 4.51 -1.59 -8.02
CA ALA A 126 4.10 -1.08 -9.32
C ALA A 126 2.59 -1.28 -9.55
N GLU A 127 2.05 -2.44 -9.15
CA GLU A 127 0.63 -2.78 -9.28
C GLU A 127 -0.27 -1.80 -8.50
N ILE A 128 0.03 -1.55 -7.22
CA ILE A 128 -0.80 -0.64 -6.41
C ILE A 128 -0.77 0.80 -6.93
N ILE A 129 0.35 1.24 -7.50
CA ILE A 129 0.45 2.56 -8.12
C ILE A 129 -0.43 2.65 -9.36
N ASN A 130 -0.36 1.64 -10.24
CA ASN A 130 -1.21 1.56 -11.42
C ASN A 130 -2.70 1.49 -11.07
N ASP A 131 -3.06 0.81 -9.98
CA ASP A 131 -4.44 0.74 -9.50
C ASP A 131 -4.95 2.10 -9.02
N PHE A 132 -4.15 2.85 -8.26
CA PHE A 132 -4.50 4.21 -7.83
C PHE A 132 -4.57 5.20 -8.99
N ASP A 133 -3.70 5.05 -10.01
CA ASP A 133 -3.75 5.86 -11.22
C ASP A 133 -5.04 5.60 -12.02
N LYS A 134 -5.44 4.32 -12.16
CA LYS A 134 -6.74 3.96 -12.77
C LYS A 134 -7.92 4.55 -11.99
N LEU A 135 -7.93 4.38 -10.66
CA LEU A 135 -8.98 4.94 -9.81
C LEU A 135 -9.06 6.47 -9.93
N SER A 136 -7.91 7.15 -10.04
CA SER A 136 -7.83 8.60 -10.25
C SER A 136 -8.45 9.03 -11.58
N ILE A 137 -8.12 8.33 -12.67
CA ILE A 137 -8.68 8.59 -13.99
C ILE A 137 -10.21 8.37 -13.96
N GLU A 138 -10.66 7.26 -13.38
CA GLU A 138 -12.08 6.94 -13.27
C GLU A 138 -12.87 7.91 -12.38
N ALA A 139 -12.24 8.48 -11.35
CA ALA A 139 -12.87 9.42 -10.43
C ALA A 139 -12.92 10.87 -10.97
N GLU A 140 -12.27 11.16 -12.11
CA GLU A 140 -12.00 12.54 -12.58
C GLU A 140 -11.33 13.42 -11.49
N ASN A 141 -10.72 12.77 -10.50
CA ASN A 141 -10.11 13.41 -9.34
C ASN A 141 -8.75 12.77 -9.09
N LYS A 142 -7.75 13.57 -8.76
CA LYS A 142 -6.40 13.04 -8.47
C LYS A 142 -6.43 12.38 -7.10
N ILE A 143 -6.55 11.06 -7.09
CA ILE A 143 -6.35 10.21 -5.91
C ILE A 143 -5.08 9.37 -6.17
N PRO A 144 -3.89 10.00 -6.36
CA PRO A 144 -2.67 9.22 -6.55
C PRO A 144 -2.36 8.48 -5.26
N LEU A 145 -1.60 7.38 -5.37
CA LEU A 145 -1.07 6.73 -4.19
C LEU A 145 -0.31 7.76 -3.33
N PRO A 146 -0.53 7.84 -2.00
CA PRO A 146 0.16 8.80 -1.16
C PRO A 146 1.68 8.64 -1.26
N HIS A 147 2.38 9.77 -1.28
CA HIS A 147 3.84 9.78 -1.43
C HIS A 147 4.53 9.02 -0.28
N GLU A 148 3.99 9.15 0.92
CA GLU A 148 4.47 8.49 2.13
C GLU A 148 4.40 6.96 2.01
N VAL A 149 3.37 6.44 1.33
CA VAL A 149 3.23 5.00 1.06
C VAL A 149 4.31 4.55 0.08
N ARG A 150 4.55 5.31 -0.99
CA ARG A 150 5.64 5.03 -1.94
C ARG A 150 6.99 5.01 -1.23
N GLN A 151 7.29 6.03 -0.45
CA GLN A 151 8.54 6.11 0.32
C GLN A 151 8.68 4.96 1.31
N TRP A 152 7.62 4.65 2.05
CA TRP A 152 7.59 3.54 3.01
C TRP A 152 7.88 2.20 2.34
N ALA A 153 7.28 1.94 1.18
CA ALA A 153 7.49 0.71 0.42
C ALA A 153 8.95 0.52 0.01
N ILE A 154 9.52 1.52 -0.67
CA ILE A 154 10.93 1.48 -1.13
C ILE A 154 11.88 1.33 0.05
N SER A 155 11.59 2.04 1.14
CA SER A 155 12.38 1.93 2.36
C SER A 155 12.34 0.54 2.97
N THR A 156 11.16 -0.08 2.98
CA THR A 156 10.98 -1.43 3.50
C THR A 156 11.73 -2.44 2.64
N ILE A 157 11.71 -2.28 1.31
CA ILE A 157 12.49 -3.13 0.38
C ILE A 157 13.99 -3.02 0.69
N PHE A 158 14.51 -1.81 0.91
CA PHE A 158 15.92 -1.62 1.29
C PHE A 158 16.27 -2.23 2.65
N ASP A 159 15.40 -2.10 3.66
CA ASP A 159 15.61 -2.73 4.96
C ASP A 159 15.61 -4.27 4.87
N CYS A 160 14.79 -4.84 3.98
CA CYS A 160 14.79 -6.27 3.70
C CYS A 160 16.08 -6.70 2.99
N ALA A 161 16.49 -5.94 1.97
CA ALA A 161 17.72 -6.20 1.24
C ALA A 161 18.96 -6.17 2.14
N ASP A 162 19.05 -5.20 3.05
CA ASP A 162 20.12 -5.15 4.05
C ASP A 162 20.14 -6.41 4.93
N ARG A 163 18.98 -6.74 5.50
CA ARG A 163 18.81 -7.91 6.37
C ARG A 163 19.16 -9.22 5.67
N TRP A 164 18.80 -9.34 4.40
CA TRP A 164 19.05 -10.53 3.58
C TRP A 164 20.41 -10.47 2.86
N GLU A 165 21.24 -9.46 3.16
CA GLU A 165 22.58 -9.25 2.60
C GLU A 165 22.61 -9.21 1.06
N ILE A 166 21.54 -8.68 0.45
CA ILE A 166 21.42 -8.54 -1.00
C ILE A 166 22.15 -7.27 -1.44
N ARG A 167 22.98 -7.39 -2.47
CA ARG A 167 23.77 -6.26 -2.97
C ARG A 167 22.87 -5.12 -3.46
N PHE A 168 23.19 -3.90 -3.05
CA PHE A 168 22.46 -2.69 -3.45
C PHE A 168 22.23 -2.61 -4.96
N ALA A 169 23.25 -2.88 -5.77
CA ALA A 169 23.15 -2.77 -7.23
C ALA A 169 22.07 -3.70 -7.81
N ASP A 170 21.95 -4.92 -7.28
CA ASP A 170 20.95 -5.88 -7.77
C ASP A 170 19.54 -5.39 -7.40
N VAL A 171 19.34 -4.92 -6.15
CA VAL A 171 18.08 -4.38 -5.66
C VAL A 171 17.67 -3.13 -6.43
N PHE A 172 18.61 -2.20 -6.61
CA PHE A 172 18.37 -0.94 -7.28
C PHE A 172 18.01 -1.14 -8.75
N ASN A 173 18.67 -2.07 -9.44
CA ASN A 173 18.33 -2.41 -10.82
C ASN A 173 16.93 -3.00 -10.95
N ARG A 174 16.53 -3.90 -10.04
CA ARG A 174 15.16 -4.44 -10.02
C ARG A 174 14.11 -3.36 -9.76
N LEU A 175 14.37 -2.49 -8.80
CA LEU A 175 13.49 -1.34 -8.53
C LEU A 175 13.39 -0.43 -9.76
N LEU A 176 14.49 -0.19 -10.48
CA LEU A 176 14.50 0.66 -11.67
C LEU A 176 13.70 0.04 -12.82
N GLU A 177 13.84 -1.27 -13.02
CA GLU A 177 13.09 -2.04 -14.02
C GLU A 177 11.58 -2.04 -13.74
N SER A 178 11.17 -2.27 -12.49
CA SER A 178 9.76 -2.39 -12.12
C SER A 178 9.04 -1.05 -11.96
N LEU A 179 9.72 -0.03 -11.43
CA LEU A 179 9.09 1.24 -11.01
C LEU A 179 9.51 2.45 -11.86
N GLY A 180 10.63 2.36 -12.55
CA GLY A 180 11.16 3.42 -13.38
C GLY A 180 11.81 4.58 -12.61
N LYS A 181 12.57 5.38 -13.36
CA LYS A 181 13.44 6.45 -12.84
C LYS A 181 12.71 7.52 -12.05
N ASN A 182 11.57 8.01 -12.56
CA ASN A 182 10.84 9.15 -11.96
C ASN A 182 10.31 8.80 -10.57
N LEU A 183 9.69 7.62 -10.43
CA LEU A 183 9.11 7.16 -9.18
C LEU A 183 10.20 6.96 -8.11
N LEU A 184 11.31 6.32 -8.49
CA LEU A 184 12.44 6.14 -7.58
C LEU A 184 13.07 7.46 -7.15
N LYS A 185 13.20 8.42 -8.07
CA LYS A 185 13.73 9.75 -7.76
C LYS A 185 12.93 10.46 -6.68
N GLU A 186 11.61 10.32 -6.70
CA GLU A 186 10.74 10.91 -5.68
C GLU A 186 10.70 10.08 -4.39
N SER A 187 10.79 8.75 -4.48
CA SER A 187 10.43 7.86 -3.37
C SER A 187 11.63 7.37 -2.55
N ILE A 188 12.86 7.48 -3.06
CA ILE A 188 14.07 7.04 -2.35
C ILE A 188 14.47 8.03 -1.25
N ARG A 189 14.68 7.50 -0.05
CA ARG A 189 15.29 8.25 1.06
C ARG A 189 16.82 8.09 1.01
N VAL A 190 17.49 9.07 0.41
CA VAL A 190 18.97 9.10 0.24
C VAL A 190 19.71 8.84 1.55
N GLN A 191 19.23 9.37 2.68
CA GLN A 191 19.86 9.16 3.98
C GLN A 191 19.83 7.67 4.39
N GLN A 192 18.71 6.98 4.20
CA GLN A 192 18.62 5.54 4.50
C GLN A 192 19.59 4.73 3.65
N VAL A 193 19.63 5.00 2.33
CA VAL A 193 20.55 4.27 1.44
C VAL A 193 22.01 4.49 1.85
N ARG A 194 22.36 5.71 2.27
CA ARG A 194 23.72 6.01 2.76
C ARG A 194 24.04 5.23 4.01
N ASP A 195 23.12 5.20 4.97
CA ASP A 195 23.33 4.58 6.28
C ASP A 195 23.43 3.05 6.16
N VAL A 196 22.70 2.47 5.21
CA VAL A 196 22.63 1.02 4.98
C VAL A 196 23.72 0.52 4.02
N PHE A 197 23.83 1.14 2.85
CA PHE A 197 24.67 0.65 1.75
C PHE A 197 25.93 1.50 1.50
N GLY A 198 26.09 2.59 2.23
CA GLY A 198 27.26 3.47 2.14
C GLY A 198 27.22 4.47 0.99
N THR A 199 28.30 5.26 0.87
CA THR A 199 28.38 6.38 -0.08
C THR A 199 28.42 5.96 -1.55
N ARG A 200 28.97 4.78 -1.87
CA ARG A 200 28.99 4.26 -3.25
C ARG A 200 27.59 4.03 -3.83
N ALA A 201 26.65 3.58 -2.99
CA ALA A 201 25.26 3.42 -3.39
C ALA A 201 24.60 4.77 -3.73
N ILE A 202 24.99 5.84 -3.02
CA ILE A 202 24.53 7.20 -3.31
C ILE A 202 25.06 7.68 -4.65
N ASP A 203 26.32 7.41 -4.96
CA ASP A 203 26.90 7.80 -6.25
C ASP A 203 26.18 7.10 -7.40
N GLN A 204 25.85 5.81 -7.25
CA GLN A 204 25.04 5.08 -8.23
C GLN A 204 23.64 5.70 -8.40
N ILE A 205 22.94 6.01 -7.30
CA ILE A 205 21.64 6.70 -7.35
C ILE A 205 21.74 8.03 -8.10
N LYS A 206 22.78 8.82 -7.81
CA LYS A 206 22.94 10.14 -8.43
C LYS A 206 23.16 10.04 -9.94
N ASN A 207 24.01 9.11 -10.35
CA ASN A 207 24.32 8.88 -11.75
C ASN A 207 23.10 8.35 -12.52
N GLU A 208 22.36 7.40 -11.96
CA GLU A 208 21.24 6.76 -12.65
C GLU A 208 19.94 7.57 -12.60
N LEU A 209 19.71 8.37 -11.55
CA LEU A 209 18.49 9.18 -11.37
C LEU A 209 18.62 10.65 -11.83
N ASP A 210 19.75 11.01 -12.45
CA ASP A 210 20.11 12.39 -12.82
C ASP A 210 19.89 13.37 -11.66
N LEU A 211 20.48 13.05 -10.50
CA LEU A 211 20.46 13.94 -9.33
C LEU A 211 21.79 14.70 -9.29
N SER A 212 21.72 16.02 -9.55
CA SER A 212 22.86 16.94 -9.45
C SER A 212 23.31 17.15 -8.02
#